data_AF-A0A969JJ02-F1
#
_entry.id   AF-A0A969JJ02-F1
#
_cell.length_a   1.000
_cell.length_b   1.000
_cell.length_c   1.000
_cell.angle_alpha   90.00
_cell.angle_beta   90.00
_cell.angle_gamma   90.00
#
_symmetry.space_group_name_H-M   'P 1'
#
loop_
_entity.id
_entity.type
_entity.pdbx_description
1 polymer ?
#
loop_
_entity_poly.entity_id
_entity_poly.type
_entity_poly.pdbx_seq_one_letter_code
_entity_poly.pdbx_strand_id
1 'polypeptide(L)'
;MKTRFVLSLSVLLSLGNLAPAFAYDLTDVGAYRVVTTGLNCRYGPDVDFGIKEFIPRGEEFQSERVVYDEDDDPWFWTDRDCYVRADSAYLQYIDDGEDIDI
;
A
#
# COMPACT_ATOMS: atom_id res chain seq x y z
N MET A 1 -7.84 -63.69 -12.99
CA MET A 1 -6.60 -63.09 -12.42
C MET A 1 -6.83 -61.60 -12.24
N LYS A 2 -6.54 -61.08 -11.03
CA LYS A 2 -6.69 -59.68 -10.62
C LYS A 2 -5.39 -58.94 -10.93
N THR A 3 -5.46 -57.80 -11.61
CA THR A 3 -4.30 -56.91 -11.77
C THR A 3 -4.71 -55.50 -11.35
N ARG A 4 -4.19 -55.06 -10.21
CA ARG A 4 -4.24 -53.67 -9.73
C ARG A 4 -2.93 -53.01 -10.15
N PHE A 5 -2.96 -51.79 -10.70
CA PHE A 5 -1.78 -50.92 -10.84
C PHE A 5 -2.23 -49.45 -10.76
N VAL A 6 -2.28 -48.91 -9.54
CA VAL A 6 -1.38 -47.90 -8.95
C VAL A 6 -1.55 -46.49 -9.55
N LEU A 7 -2.19 -45.61 -8.77
CA LEU A 7 -2.21 -44.16 -8.95
C LEU A 7 -0.79 -43.59 -8.81
N SER A 8 -0.39 -42.72 -9.73
CA SER A 8 0.69 -41.75 -9.48
C SER A 8 0.09 -40.35 -9.60
N LEU A 9 -0.33 -39.80 -8.47
CA LEU A 9 -0.73 -38.39 -8.35
C LEU A 9 0.50 -37.59 -7.91
N SER A 10 1.25 -37.08 -8.88
CA SER A 10 2.39 -36.20 -8.61
C SER A 10 1.85 -34.80 -8.30
N VAL A 11 1.66 -34.49 -7.01
CA VAL A 11 1.44 -33.10 -6.56
C VAL A 11 2.79 -32.40 -6.58
N LEU A 12 3.07 -31.70 -7.67
CA LEU A 12 4.19 -30.75 -7.75
C LEU A 12 3.86 -29.57 -6.83
N LEU A 13 4.38 -29.61 -5.61
CA LEU A 13 4.37 -28.50 -4.68
C LEU A 13 5.40 -27.47 -5.17
N SER A 14 5.02 -26.62 -6.11
CA SER A 14 5.79 -25.43 -6.44
C SER A 14 5.72 -24.48 -5.24
N LEU A 15 6.72 -24.59 -4.36
CA LEU A 15 7.08 -23.56 -3.39
C LEU A 15 7.48 -22.31 -4.19
N GLY A 16 6.48 -21.53 -4.58
CA GLY A 16 6.69 -20.19 -5.10
C GLY A 16 7.38 -19.36 -4.03
N ASN A 17 8.49 -18.74 -4.40
CA ASN A 17 9.14 -17.68 -3.64
C ASN A 17 8.13 -16.58 -3.32
N LEU A 18 7.45 -16.69 -2.19
CA LEU A 18 6.76 -15.58 -1.55
C LEU A 18 7.82 -14.88 -0.70
N ALA A 19 8.67 -14.06 -1.33
CA ALA A 19 9.31 -13.01 -0.56
C ALA A 19 8.16 -12.15 -0.01
N PRO A 20 7.98 -12.02 1.31
CA PRO A 20 7.06 -11.02 1.82
C PRO A 20 7.57 -9.68 1.32
N ALA A 21 6.75 -8.97 0.53
CA ALA A 21 7.02 -7.56 0.29
C ALA A 21 6.95 -6.89 1.65
N PHE A 22 8.12 -6.48 2.17
CA PHE A 22 8.18 -5.75 3.43
C PHE A 22 7.59 -4.37 3.17
N ALA A 23 6.48 -4.09 3.82
CA ALA A 23 5.96 -2.75 3.96
C ALA A 23 6.95 -1.90 4.76
N TYR A 24 7.04 -0.62 4.42
CA TYR A 24 7.89 0.34 5.07
C TYR A 24 7.21 1.71 5.05
N ASP A 25 7.56 2.52 6.03
CA ASP A 25 7.04 3.86 6.18
C ASP A 25 7.55 4.80 5.09
N LEU A 26 6.64 5.61 4.58
CA LEU A 26 6.89 6.59 3.54
C LEU A 26 7.02 7.98 4.18
N THR A 27 8.08 8.70 3.84
CA THR A 27 8.32 10.07 4.33
C THR A 27 8.52 11.08 3.22
N ASP A 28 8.59 10.65 1.97
CA ASP A 28 8.72 11.55 0.83
C ASP A 28 7.34 12.09 0.45
N VAL A 29 7.25 13.39 0.23
CA VAL A 29 6.02 14.00 -0.29
C VAL A 29 6.01 13.96 -1.81
N GLY A 30 4.87 13.63 -2.40
CA GLY A 30 4.67 13.65 -3.85
C GLY A 30 3.32 13.08 -4.25
N ALA A 31 3.22 12.69 -5.51
CA ALA A 31 2.05 11.99 -6.03
C ALA A 31 2.11 10.51 -5.62
N TYR A 32 0.99 9.98 -5.13
CA TYR A 32 0.88 8.60 -4.71
C TYR A 32 -0.36 7.94 -5.30
N ARG A 33 -0.23 6.65 -5.63
CA ARG A 33 -1.34 5.79 -6.05
C ARG A 33 -1.69 4.77 -4.98
N VAL A 34 -2.99 4.54 -4.75
CA VAL A 34 -3.46 3.48 -3.85
C VAL A 34 -3.35 2.10 -4.53
N VAL A 35 -2.59 1.17 -3.95
CA VAL A 35 -2.32 -0.16 -4.53
C VAL A 35 -3.14 -1.30 -3.94
N THR A 36 -3.74 -1.10 -2.76
CA THR A 36 -4.65 -2.07 -2.11
C THR A 36 -6.09 -1.88 -2.60
N THR A 37 -7.07 -2.56 -1.99
CA THR A 37 -8.50 -2.37 -2.31
C THR A 37 -8.98 -0.93 -2.12
N GLY A 38 -8.33 -0.18 -1.25
CA GLY A 38 -8.57 1.23 -1.01
C GLY A 38 -7.99 1.67 0.33
N LEU A 39 -8.02 2.97 0.58
CA LEU A 39 -7.39 3.62 1.71
C LEU A 39 -8.38 4.57 2.38
N ASN A 40 -8.40 4.56 3.71
CA ASN A 40 -9.22 5.50 4.47
C ASN A 40 -8.49 6.84 4.57
N CYS A 41 -9.16 7.90 4.11
CA CYS A 41 -8.75 9.28 4.36
C CYS A 41 -9.50 9.81 5.58
N ARG A 42 -8.79 10.25 6.61
CA ARG A 42 -9.32 10.55 7.95
C ARG A 42 -9.21 12.03 8.30
N TYR A 43 -9.96 12.45 9.32
CA TYR A 43 -9.92 13.82 9.82
C TYR A 43 -8.65 14.17 10.62
N GLY A 44 -7.88 13.17 11.05
CA GLY A 44 -6.62 13.36 11.77
C GLY A 44 -5.64 12.20 11.52
N PRO A 45 -4.37 12.37 11.90
CA PRO A 45 -3.31 11.38 11.72
C PRO A 45 -3.39 10.34 12.85
N ASP A 46 -4.39 9.46 12.80
CA ASP A 46 -4.53 8.26 13.65
C ASP A 46 -5.73 7.44 13.14
N VAL A 47 -5.76 6.15 13.42
CA VAL A 47 -6.92 5.29 13.21
C VAL A 47 -8.13 5.63 14.09
N ASP A 48 -7.94 6.35 15.20
CA ASP A 48 -8.99 6.81 16.10
C ASP A 48 -9.82 7.97 15.53
N PHE A 49 -9.27 8.74 14.58
CA PHE A 49 -10.03 9.78 13.89
C PHE A 49 -11.03 9.19 12.89
N GLY A 50 -12.21 9.81 12.80
CA GLY A 50 -13.24 9.40 11.84
C GLY A 50 -12.76 9.40 10.39
N ILE A 51 -13.33 8.50 9.58
CA ILE A 51 -13.09 8.44 8.13
C ILE A 51 -13.89 9.57 7.47
N LYS A 52 -13.18 10.44 6.75
CA LYS A 52 -13.77 11.49 5.91
C LYS A 52 -14.18 10.93 4.55
N GLU A 53 -13.30 10.14 3.95
CA GLU A 53 -13.44 9.62 2.59
C GLU A 53 -12.76 8.24 2.45
N PHE A 54 -13.26 7.42 1.54
CA PHE A 54 -12.59 6.20 1.10
C PHE A 54 -12.00 6.42 -0.29
N ILE A 55 -10.68 6.29 -0.42
CA ILE A 55 -9.95 6.42 -1.69
C ILE A 55 -9.80 5.03 -2.30
N PRO A 56 -10.50 4.70 -3.40
CA PRO A 56 -10.45 3.37 -3.98
C PRO A 56 -9.10 3.04 -4.63
N ARG A 57 -8.87 1.75 -4.85
CA ARG A 57 -7.69 1.26 -5.59
C ARG A 57 -7.48 2.00 -6.90
N GLY A 58 -6.23 2.37 -7.17
CA GLY A 58 -5.81 2.95 -8.44
C GLY A 58 -6.03 4.46 -8.53
N GLU A 59 -6.77 5.05 -7.59
CA GLU A 59 -6.83 6.51 -7.44
C GLU A 59 -5.49 7.08 -6.98
N GLU A 60 -5.30 8.33 -7.38
CA GLU A 60 -4.10 9.11 -7.11
C GLU A 60 -4.47 10.31 -6.23
N PHE A 61 -3.52 10.76 -5.43
CA PHE A 61 -3.61 11.97 -4.64
C PHE A 61 -2.22 12.56 -4.45
N GLN A 62 -2.18 13.85 -4.12
CA GLN A 62 -0.93 14.52 -3.78
C GLN A 62 -0.77 14.54 -2.26
N SER A 63 0.33 14.03 -1.72
CA SER A 63 0.73 14.30 -0.35
C SER A 63 1.46 15.65 -0.29
N GLU A 64 1.08 16.52 0.64
CA GLU A 64 1.67 17.86 0.76
C GLU A 64 2.66 17.97 1.92
N ARG A 65 2.49 17.13 2.95
CA ARG A 65 3.36 17.07 4.13
C ARG A 65 3.20 15.74 4.87
N VAL A 66 4.24 15.38 5.60
CA VAL A 66 4.22 14.28 6.58
C VAL A 66 3.91 14.83 7.96
N VAL A 67 3.02 14.13 8.67
CA VAL A 67 2.67 14.38 10.07
C VAL A 67 2.83 13.05 10.81
N TYR A 68 3.29 13.10 12.04
CA TYR A 68 3.46 11.92 12.89
C TYR A 68 2.36 11.91 13.95
N ASP A 69 1.86 10.71 14.26
CA ASP A 69 0.92 10.52 15.36
C ASP A 69 1.65 10.38 16.70
N GLU A 70 0.94 9.93 17.75
CA GLU A 70 1.54 9.81 19.09
C GLU A 70 2.53 8.65 19.23
N ASP A 71 2.49 7.68 18.30
CA ASP A 71 3.36 6.51 18.25
C ASP A 71 4.52 6.70 17.25
N ASP A 72 4.72 7.92 16.73
CA ASP A 72 5.69 8.27 15.68
C ASP A 72 5.42 7.54 14.33
N ASP A 73 4.19 7.08 14.09
CA ASP A 73 3.77 6.51 12.80
C ASP A 73 3.52 7.67 11.80
N PRO A 74 4.01 7.59 10.55
CA PRO A 74 3.85 8.69 9.59
C PRO A 74 2.50 8.64 8.85
N TRP A 75 1.95 9.84 8.65
CA TRP A 75 0.72 10.11 7.95
C TRP A 75 0.93 11.22 6.92
N PHE A 76 0.34 11.08 5.75
CA PHE A 76 0.30 12.14 4.75
C PHE A 76 -0.93 13.02 4.95
N TRP A 77 -0.74 14.33 5.03
CA TRP A 77 -1.80 15.29 4.72
C TRP A 77 -1.89 15.46 3.21
N THR A 78 -3.08 15.27 2.65
CA THR A 78 -3.29 15.21 1.20
C THR A 78 -4.00 16.46 0.66
N ASP A 79 -3.91 16.68 -0.65
CA ASP A 79 -4.72 17.65 -1.41
C ASP A 79 -6.24 17.47 -1.30
N ARG A 80 -6.70 16.31 -0.79
CA ARG A 80 -8.10 16.02 -0.45
C ARG A 80 -8.54 16.53 0.93
N ASP A 81 -7.71 17.35 1.60
CA ASP A 81 -7.92 17.88 2.94
C ASP A 81 -8.18 16.79 4.00
N CYS A 82 -7.37 15.73 4.00
CA CYS A 82 -7.46 14.62 4.96
C CYS A 82 -6.12 13.90 5.13
N TYR A 83 -6.10 12.96 6.09
CA TYR A 83 -4.92 12.20 6.47
C TYR A 83 -5.02 10.75 6.01
N VAL A 84 -3.95 10.22 5.41
CA VAL A 84 -3.82 8.81 5.06
C VAL A 84 -2.54 8.24 5.65
N ARG A 85 -2.52 6.93 5.96
CA ARG A 85 -1.33 6.27 6.47
C ARG A 85 -0.23 6.27 5.40
N ALA A 86 0.96 6.72 5.76
CA ALA A 86 2.09 6.83 4.84
C ALA A 86 2.91 5.54 4.84
N ASP A 87 2.40 4.50 4.19
CA ASP A 87 2.95 3.14 4.26
C ASP A 87 2.91 2.47 2.87
N SER A 88 4.04 1.89 2.46
CA SER A 88 4.23 1.28 1.14
C SER A 88 3.40 0.01 0.91
N ALA A 89 2.78 -0.54 1.96
CA ALA A 89 1.74 -1.56 1.82
C ALA A 89 0.51 -1.03 1.07
N TYR A 90 0.20 0.26 1.22
CA TYR A 90 -1.01 0.88 0.69
C TYR A 90 -0.75 1.79 -0.51
N LEU A 91 0.46 2.34 -0.59
CA LEU A 91 0.79 3.43 -1.50
C LEU A 91 2.00 3.10 -2.37
N GLN A 92 1.95 3.57 -3.60
CA GLN A 92 3.07 3.56 -4.54
C GLN A 92 3.35 5.00 -4.97
N TYR A 93 4.60 5.44 -4.80
CA TYR A 93 5.05 6.74 -5.31
C TYR A 93 4.94 6.76 -6.83
N ILE A 94 4.40 7.86 -7.36
CA ILE A 94 4.35 8.13 -8.79
C ILE A 94 5.52 9.05 -9.10
N ASP A 95 6.46 8.52 -9.88
CA ASP A 95 7.54 9.33 -10.43
C ASP A 95 6.98 10.11 -11.62
N ASP A 96 6.79 11.41 -11.42
CA ASP A 96 6.23 12.31 -12.43
C ASP A 96 7.23 12.62 -13.56
N GLY A 97 8.49 12.17 -13.43
CA GLY A 97 9.50 12.31 -14.46
C GLY A 97 9.84 13.76 -14.79
N GLU A 98 9.74 14.69 -13.83
CA GLU A 98 10.39 16.00 -13.96
C GLU A 98 11.91 15.77 -13.92
N ASP A 99 12.46 15.53 -15.12
CA ASP A 99 13.88 15.63 -15.41
C ASP A 99 14.39 16.97 -14.86
N ILE A 100 15.22 16.91 -13.83
CA ILE A 100 15.95 18.06 -13.33
C ILE A 100 17.01 18.36 -14.41
N ASP A 101 16.76 19.36 -15.25
CA ASP A 101 17.76 19.89 -16.19
C ASP A 101 18.99 20.33 -15.39
N ILE A 102 20.06 19.53 -15.43
CA ILE A 102 21.39 19.80 -14.83
C ILE A 102 22.29 20.64 -15.74
#